data_AF-A0A1S4ENQ9-F1
#
_entry.id   AF-A0A1S4ENQ9-F1
#
_cell.length_a   1.000
_cell.length_b   1.000
_cell.length_c   1.000
_cell.angle_alpha   90.00
_cell.angle_beta   90.00
_cell.angle_gamma   90.00
#
_symmetry.space_group_name_H-M   'P 1'
#
loop_
_entity.id
_entity.type
_entity.pdbx_description
1 polymer ?
#
loop_
_entity_poly.entity_id
_entity_poly.type
_entity_poly.pdbx_seq_one_letter_code
_entity_poly.pdbx_strand_id
1 'polypeptide(L)'
;MLEKMADKLSSIDMKELEEQLESAIEEDKKYWLRNEAKLKAVSDHVETYNEFKNLVDAAHLKPLDKSDNLSKEKLNKTIWNKFAEKDSCKNDCSVSSDHVNHNSNKSSEGNSNLKPEKDTEAPPDITCADKNNFLDILNRSEDKLTSLITLGAPQFVEIFQNEISSSTLVEVLKVLSSFDRNSVDHIVFVSEFLGELINIERFSITLSFLSSEEKQTVESLFEKLNSCFILKSSELKELCFDEDHLSALKIVYQL
;
A
#
# COMPACT_ATOMS: atom_id res chain seq x y z
N MET A 1 -3.79 -8.89 -79.00
CA MET A 1 -3.19 -9.07 -77.66
C MET A 1 -3.59 -7.95 -76.70
N LEU A 2 -3.59 -6.69 -77.17
CA LEU A 2 -4.06 -5.51 -76.41
C LEU A 2 -5.56 -5.53 -76.10
N GLU A 3 -6.40 -6.01 -77.03
CA GLU A 3 -7.86 -6.10 -76.84
C GLU A 3 -8.27 -7.06 -75.72
N LYS A 4 -7.56 -8.18 -75.57
CA LYS A 4 -7.75 -9.14 -74.46
C LYS A 4 -7.32 -8.60 -73.10
N MET A 5 -6.50 -7.55 -73.04
CA MET A 5 -6.13 -6.89 -71.79
C MET A 5 -7.18 -5.86 -71.38
N ALA A 6 -7.78 -5.15 -72.35
CA ALA A 6 -8.85 -4.18 -72.10
C ALA A 6 -10.14 -4.85 -71.57
N ASP A 7 -10.52 -6.01 -72.13
CA ASP A 7 -11.67 -6.79 -71.64
C ASP A 7 -11.43 -7.41 -70.26
N LYS A 8 -10.17 -7.64 -69.88
CA LYS A 8 -9.83 -8.07 -68.51
C LYS A 8 -10.02 -6.93 -67.51
N LEU A 9 -9.65 -5.70 -67.87
CA LEU A 9 -9.75 -4.53 -66.99
C LEU A 9 -11.20 -4.10 -66.70
N SER A 10 -12.12 -4.28 -67.65
CA SER A 10 -13.56 -4.00 -67.46
C SER A 10 -14.30 -5.05 -66.64
N SER A 11 -13.70 -6.22 -66.41
CA SER A 11 -14.21 -7.30 -65.57
C SER A 11 -13.56 -7.36 -64.19
N ILE A 12 -12.64 -6.45 -63.85
CA ILE A 12 -12.05 -6.38 -62.52
C ILE A 12 -13.11 -5.83 -61.57
N ASP A 13 -13.50 -6.64 -60.59
CA ASP A 13 -14.32 -6.17 -59.49
C ASP A 13 -13.49 -5.22 -58.62
N MET A 14 -13.80 -3.93 -58.68
CA MET A 14 -13.09 -2.89 -57.93
C MET A 14 -13.17 -3.14 -56.41
N LYS A 15 -14.24 -3.79 -55.93
CA LYS A 15 -14.40 -4.12 -54.51
C LYS A 15 -13.47 -5.23 -54.06
N GLU A 16 -13.30 -6.27 -54.89
CA GLU A 16 -12.37 -7.36 -54.60
C GLU A 16 -10.92 -6.83 -54.54
N LEU A 17 -10.59 -5.89 -55.41
CA LEU A 17 -9.27 -5.24 -55.41
C LEU A 17 -9.05 -4.37 -54.15
N GLU A 18 -10.08 -3.65 -53.71
CA GLU A 18 -10.04 -2.85 -52.47
C GLU A 18 -9.87 -3.73 -51.23
N GLU A 19 -10.58 -4.86 -51.16
CA GLU A 19 -10.44 -5.83 -50.07
C GLU A 19 -9.05 -6.48 -50.04
N GLN A 20 -8.51 -6.86 -51.20
CA GLN A 20 -7.14 -7.36 -51.30
C GLN A 20 -6.11 -6.32 -50.84
N LEU A 21 -6.33 -5.05 -51.19
CA LEU A 21 -5.46 -3.96 -50.78
C LEU A 21 -5.50 -3.74 -49.26
N GLU A 22 -6.69 -3.66 -48.66
CA GLU A 22 -6.80 -3.48 -47.20
C GLU A 22 -6.22 -4.70 -46.46
N SER A 23 -6.49 -5.93 -46.93
CA SER A 23 -5.91 -7.13 -46.34
C SER A 23 -4.38 -7.11 -46.37
N ALA A 24 -3.77 -6.68 -47.48
CA ALA A 24 -2.32 -6.57 -47.58
C ALA A 24 -1.77 -5.51 -46.60
N ILE A 25 -2.47 -4.38 -46.46
CA ILE A 25 -2.11 -3.33 -45.51
C ILE A 25 -2.21 -3.84 -44.06
N GLU A 26 -3.26 -4.58 -43.72
CA GLU A 26 -3.44 -5.17 -42.39
C GLU A 26 -2.36 -6.21 -42.07
N GLU A 27 -1.97 -7.04 -43.05
CA GLU A 27 -0.88 -8.00 -42.91
C GLU A 27 0.46 -7.32 -42.64
N ASP A 28 0.77 -6.24 -43.37
CA ASP A 28 1.97 -5.44 -43.14
C ASP A 28 1.97 -4.81 -41.74
N LYS A 29 0.87 -4.17 -41.32
CA LYS A 29 0.72 -3.61 -39.96
C LYS A 29 0.96 -4.70 -38.90
N LYS A 30 0.38 -5.89 -39.09
CA LYS A 30 0.53 -7.03 -38.19
C LYS A 30 1.96 -7.57 -38.16
N TYR A 31 2.65 -7.59 -39.30
CA TYR A 31 4.07 -7.97 -39.39
C TYR A 31 4.93 -7.04 -38.53
N TRP A 32 4.73 -5.73 -38.64
CA TRP A 32 5.47 -4.75 -37.85
C TRP A 32 5.26 -4.92 -36.34
N LEU A 33 4.02 -5.05 -35.89
CA LEU A 33 3.69 -5.27 -34.46
C LEU A 33 4.33 -6.55 -33.91
N ARG A 34 4.29 -7.64 -34.69
CA ARG A 34 4.93 -8.91 -34.29
C ARG A 34 6.44 -8.79 -34.24
N ASN A 35 7.06 -8.08 -35.19
CA ASN A 35 8.51 -7.90 -35.21
C ASN A 35 8.97 -7.07 -34.01
N GLU A 36 8.25 -5.99 -33.70
CA GLU A 36 8.47 -5.20 -32.50
C GLU A 36 8.36 -6.04 -31.22
N ALA A 37 7.29 -6.85 -31.11
CA ALA A 37 7.11 -7.75 -29.97
C ALA A 37 8.22 -8.80 -29.85
N LYS A 38 8.74 -9.34 -30.97
CA LYS A 38 9.90 -10.24 -30.97
C LYS A 38 11.14 -9.54 -30.40
N LEU A 39 11.45 -8.33 -30.86
CA LEU A 39 12.59 -7.55 -30.38
C LEU A 39 12.45 -7.22 -28.89
N LYS A 40 11.24 -6.85 -28.46
CA LYS A 40 10.94 -6.58 -27.06
C LYS A 40 11.10 -7.81 -26.18
N ALA A 41 10.51 -8.95 -26.57
CA ALA A 41 10.62 -10.19 -25.79
C ALA A 41 12.07 -10.68 -25.66
N VAL A 42 12.90 -10.47 -26.68
CA VAL A 42 14.35 -10.73 -26.60
C VAL A 42 15.05 -9.77 -25.63
N SER A 43 14.69 -8.48 -25.66
CA SER A 43 15.24 -7.46 -24.76
C SER A 43 14.82 -7.66 -23.30
N ASP A 44 13.59 -8.12 -23.10
CA ASP A 44 13.00 -8.42 -21.78
C ASP A 44 13.46 -9.79 -21.23
N HIS A 45 14.34 -10.51 -21.93
CA HIS A 45 14.94 -11.79 -21.51
C HIS A 45 13.92 -12.87 -21.14
N VAL A 46 12.88 -13.05 -21.96
CA VAL A 46 11.84 -14.07 -21.74
C VAL A 46 12.45 -15.48 -21.73
N GLU A 47 12.29 -16.19 -20.61
CA GLU A 47 13.02 -17.44 -20.33
C GLU A 47 12.50 -18.66 -21.11
N THR A 48 11.21 -18.68 -21.45
CA THR A 48 10.56 -19.84 -22.08
C THR A 48 10.02 -19.53 -23.48
N TYR A 49 10.22 -20.43 -24.44
CA TYR A 49 9.69 -20.28 -25.80
C TYR A 49 8.17 -20.09 -25.85
N ASN A 50 7.42 -20.76 -24.97
CA ASN A 50 5.97 -20.63 -24.91
C ASN A 50 5.53 -19.22 -24.50
N GLU A 51 6.26 -18.57 -23.59
CA GLU A 51 6.00 -17.19 -23.19
C GLU A 51 6.34 -16.22 -24.32
N PHE A 52 7.50 -16.43 -24.98
CA PHE A 52 7.87 -15.67 -26.18
C PHE A 52 6.79 -15.77 -27.26
N LYS A 53 6.32 -16.99 -27.54
CA LYS A 53 5.26 -17.24 -28.52
C LYS A 53 3.97 -16.51 -28.14
N ASN A 54 3.54 -16.63 -26.88
CA ASN A 54 2.33 -15.97 -26.40
C ASN A 54 2.41 -14.45 -26.52
N LEU A 55 3.55 -13.84 -26.20
CA LEU A 55 3.77 -12.39 -26.33
C LEU A 55 3.69 -11.93 -27.79
N VAL A 56 4.35 -12.64 -28.70
CA VAL A 56 4.35 -12.32 -30.13
C VAL A 56 2.96 -12.53 -30.74
N ASP A 57 2.27 -13.60 -30.35
CA ASP A 57 0.91 -13.88 -30.81
C ASP A 57 -0.08 -12.84 -30.27
N ALA A 58 0.08 -12.37 -29.04
CA ALA A 58 -0.77 -11.35 -28.41
C ALA A 58 -0.49 -9.91 -28.85
N ALA A 59 0.58 -9.63 -29.62
CA ALA A 59 1.02 -8.28 -29.96
C ALA A 59 -0.03 -7.42 -30.71
N HIS A 60 -0.99 -8.07 -31.38
CA HIS A 60 -2.05 -7.40 -32.13
C HIS A 60 -3.29 -7.07 -31.26
N LEU A 61 -3.32 -7.48 -29.99
CA LEU A 61 -4.42 -7.20 -29.09
C LEU A 61 -4.42 -5.73 -28.68
N LYS A 62 -5.59 -5.08 -28.74
CA LYS A 62 -5.76 -3.72 -28.27
C LYS A 62 -5.95 -3.71 -26.74
N PRO A 63 -5.47 -2.68 -26.04
CA PRO A 63 -5.84 -2.45 -24.65
C PRO A 63 -7.37 -2.38 -24.54
N LEU A 64 -7.90 -2.97 -23.47
CA LEU A 64 -9.32 -2.90 -23.15
C LEU A 64 -9.77 -1.44 -23.01
N ASP A 65 -10.78 -1.05 -23.77
CA ASP A 65 -11.40 0.26 -23.64
C ASP A 65 -12.49 0.24 -22.55
N LYS A 66 -12.84 1.41 -22.01
CA LYS A 66 -13.93 1.56 -21.03
C LYS A 66 -15.29 1.15 -21.61
N SER A 67 -15.40 1.15 -22.93
CA SER A 67 -16.57 0.71 -23.70
C SER A 67 -16.63 -0.81 -23.91
N ASP A 68 -15.50 -1.51 -23.73
CA ASP A 68 -15.45 -2.97 -23.77
C ASP A 68 -16.10 -3.52 -22.51
N ASN A 69 -17.38 -3.89 -22.63
CA ASN A 69 -18.18 -4.40 -21.52
C ASN A 69 -17.75 -5.82 -21.14
N LEU A 70 -16.58 -5.96 -20.51
CA LEU A 70 -16.38 -7.01 -19.52
C LEU A 70 -17.46 -6.77 -18.47
N SER A 71 -18.42 -7.70 -18.34
CA SER A 71 -19.54 -7.60 -17.41
C SER A 71 -19.06 -6.97 -16.11
N LYS A 72 -19.58 -5.78 -15.77
CA LYS A 72 -19.13 -4.97 -14.62
C LYS A 72 -19.10 -5.79 -13.32
N GLU A 73 -19.84 -6.88 -13.27
CA GLU A 73 -19.83 -7.92 -12.23
C GLU A 73 -18.47 -8.61 -11.99
N LYS A 74 -17.61 -8.75 -13.01
CA LYS A 74 -16.28 -9.37 -12.87
C LYS A 74 -15.22 -8.36 -12.44
N LEU A 75 -15.29 -7.12 -12.92
CA LEU A 75 -14.32 -6.08 -12.57
C LEU A 75 -14.58 -5.46 -11.19
N ASN A 76 -15.86 -5.34 -10.77
CA ASN A 76 -16.23 -4.82 -9.46
C ASN A 76 -16.03 -5.80 -8.29
N LYS A 77 -15.66 -7.07 -8.58
CA LYS A 77 -15.37 -8.08 -7.54
C LYS A 77 -13.91 -8.12 -7.12
N THR A 78 -13.01 -7.47 -7.87
CA THR A 78 -11.62 -7.36 -7.44
C THR A 78 -11.49 -6.12 -6.57
N ILE A 79 -11.99 -6.24 -5.34
CA ILE A 79 -11.69 -5.26 -4.31
C ILE A 79 -10.21 -5.48 -3.98
N TRP A 80 -9.36 -4.58 -4.50
CA TRP A 80 -7.91 -4.57 -4.23
C TRP A 80 -7.58 -4.45 -2.73
N ASN A 81 -8.59 -4.15 -1.91
CA ASN A 81 -8.50 -4.11 -0.46
C ASN A 81 -9.65 -4.91 0.18
N LYS A 82 -9.40 -6.15 0.62
CA LYS A 82 -10.42 -7.05 1.21
C LYS A 82 -11.09 -6.49 2.48
N PHE A 83 -10.52 -5.47 3.10
CA PHE A 83 -10.98 -4.89 4.36
C PHE A 83 -11.85 -3.63 4.19
N ALA A 84 -12.06 -3.17 2.96
CA ALA A 84 -12.99 -2.06 2.69
C ALA A 84 -14.43 -2.60 2.59
N GLU A 85 -15.03 -2.98 3.72
CA GLU A 85 -16.48 -3.20 3.77
C GLU A 85 -17.19 -1.85 3.60
N LYS A 86 -18.08 -1.81 2.61
CA LYS A 86 -18.85 -0.63 2.24
C LYS A 86 -20.18 -0.65 3.00
N ASP A 87 -20.26 0.09 4.08
CA ASP A 87 -21.53 0.43 4.72
C ASP A 87 -22.35 1.32 3.77
N SER A 88 -23.40 0.74 3.16
CA SER A 88 -24.73 1.33 3.02
C SER A 88 -25.59 0.56 2.00
N CYS A 89 -26.57 -0.15 2.54
CA CYS A 89 -27.73 -0.67 1.84
C CYS A 89 -28.77 0.45 1.55
N LYS A 90 -29.45 0.40 0.40
CA LYS A 90 -30.93 0.51 0.29
C LYS A 90 -31.46 0.31 -1.15
N ASN A 91 -32.37 -0.67 -1.23
CA ASN A 91 -33.62 -0.75 -2.00
C ASN A 91 -33.71 -1.51 -3.35
N ASP A 92 -34.58 -2.54 -3.25
CA ASP A 92 -35.60 -3.07 -4.18
C ASP A 92 -35.32 -4.31 -5.07
N CYS A 93 -35.82 -5.46 -4.55
CA CYS A 93 -36.73 -6.47 -5.15
C CYS A 93 -36.68 -6.74 -6.67
N SER A 94 -36.71 -7.95 -7.22
CA SER A 94 -37.45 -9.17 -6.82
C SER A 94 -37.05 -10.38 -7.69
N VAL A 95 -36.92 -11.54 -7.03
CA VAL A 95 -37.29 -12.93 -7.42
C VAL A 95 -37.40 -13.29 -8.92
N SER A 96 -36.62 -14.29 -9.36
CA SER A 96 -37.15 -15.63 -9.72
C SER A 96 -36.02 -16.65 -9.91
N SER A 97 -36.18 -17.76 -9.20
CA SER A 97 -35.41 -19.00 -9.29
C SER A 97 -35.70 -19.72 -10.62
N ASP A 98 -34.75 -20.50 -11.13
CA ASP A 98 -34.99 -21.93 -11.33
C ASP A 98 -33.69 -22.73 -11.52
N HIS A 99 -33.71 -23.89 -10.87
CA HIS A 99 -32.68 -24.92 -10.70
C HIS A 99 -32.35 -25.64 -12.05
N VAL A 100 -31.22 -26.32 -12.28
CA VAL A 100 -30.73 -27.63 -11.76
C VAL A 100 -29.38 -27.85 -12.48
N ASN A 101 -28.19 -27.93 -11.88
CA ASN A 101 -27.52 -28.94 -11.04
C ASN A 101 -27.20 -30.32 -11.69
N HIS A 102 -26.03 -30.86 -11.32
CA HIS A 102 -25.37 -32.15 -11.65
C HIS A 102 -24.32 -32.13 -12.78
N ASN A 103 -23.13 -32.72 -12.65
CA ASN A 103 -22.41 -33.42 -11.57
C ASN A 103 -20.94 -33.49 -12.04
N SER A 104 -19.94 -33.07 -11.25
CA SER A 104 -19.19 -33.85 -10.23
C SER A 104 -18.07 -34.76 -10.77
N ASN A 105 -16.83 -34.46 -10.33
CA ASN A 105 -15.89 -35.32 -9.58
C ASN A 105 -14.56 -34.52 -9.42
N LYS A 106 -14.14 -33.93 -8.30
CA LYS A 106 -14.05 -34.28 -6.85
C LYS A 106 -12.70 -34.90 -6.46
N SER A 107 -11.88 -34.10 -5.77
CA SER A 107 -11.21 -34.40 -4.49
C SER A 107 -10.80 -33.04 -3.87
N SER A 108 -11.40 -32.51 -2.78
CA SER A 108 -11.54 -32.99 -1.37
C SER A 108 -10.19 -32.86 -0.62
N GLU A 109 -10.05 -32.27 0.57
CA GLU A 109 -10.90 -31.70 1.64
C GLU A 109 -9.93 -30.92 2.58
N GLY A 110 -10.30 -29.92 3.40
CA GLY A 110 -11.64 -29.57 3.87
C GLY A 110 -11.74 -28.13 4.37
N ASN A 111 -12.95 -27.61 4.20
CA ASN A 111 -13.50 -26.49 4.95
C ASN A 111 -14.48 -27.06 5.98
N SER A 112 -14.52 -26.46 7.17
CA SER A 112 -15.78 -26.33 7.90
C SER A 112 -15.82 -24.97 8.58
N ASN A 113 -16.72 -24.13 8.07
CA ASN A 113 -17.21 -22.90 8.69
C ASN A 113 -17.74 -23.16 10.11
N LEU A 114 -17.37 -22.31 11.06
CA LEU A 114 -18.18 -21.99 12.23
C LEU A 114 -17.98 -20.51 12.61
N LYS A 115 -19.01 -19.70 12.31
CA LYS A 115 -19.56 -18.53 13.05
C LYS A 115 -18.64 -17.32 13.37
N PRO A 116 -19.19 -16.08 13.33
CA PRO A 116 -18.56 -14.94 13.99
C PRO A 116 -18.69 -15.14 15.50
N GLU A 117 -17.65 -15.70 16.09
CA GLU A 117 -17.47 -15.70 17.53
C GLU A 117 -17.21 -14.26 17.96
N LYS A 118 -18.24 -13.67 18.53
CA LYS A 118 -18.16 -12.48 19.37
C LYS A 118 -17.55 -12.93 20.70
N ASP A 119 -16.33 -13.41 20.62
CA ASP A 119 -15.59 -13.89 21.76
C ASP A 119 -14.78 -12.73 22.32
N THR A 120 -14.82 -12.68 23.63
CA THR A 120 -14.14 -11.70 24.47
C THR A 120 -12.66 -12.06 24.47
N GLU A 121 -12.01 -11.97 23.32
CA GLU A 121 -10.56 -12.07 23.23
C GLU A 121 -9.99 -10.74 23.72
N ALA A 122 -9.07 -10.82 24.68
CA ALA A 122 -8.37 -9.66 25.19
C ALA A 122 -7.79 -8.86 24.01
N PRO A 123 -7.81 -7.51 24.07
CA PRO A 123 -7.22 -6.68 23.03
C PRO A 123 -5.81 -7.18 22.68
N PRO A 124 -5.44 -7.27 21.38
CA PRO A 124 -4.09 -7.70 21.00
C PRO A 124 -3.06 -6.82 21.71
N ASP A 125 -2.08 -7.47 22.32
CA ASP A 125 -1.00 -6.80 23.05
C ASP A 125 -0.17 -5.96 22.06
N ILE A 126 0.25 -4.76 22.47
CA ILE A 126 1.07 -3.89 21.63
C ILE A 126 2.42 -4.53 21.30
N THR A 127 2.91 -5.46 22.11
CA THR A 127 4.14 -6.22 21.86
C THR A 127 4.09 -7.11 20.61
N CYS A 128 2.89 -7.47 20.12
CA CYS A 128 2.73 -8.22 18.87
C CYS A 128 2.43 -7.32 17.66
N ALA A 129 2.56 -6.01 17.79
CA ALA A 129 2.32 -5.07 16.71
C ALA A 129 3.35 -5.21 15.58
N ASP A 130 2.88 -5.01 14.35
CA ASP A 130 3.67 -4.86 13.15
C ASP A 130 3.45 -3.46 12.52
N LYS A 131 4.17 -3.16 11.43
CA LYS A 131 4.06 -1.87 10.73
C LYS A 131 2.62 -1.51 10.31
N ASN A 132 1.78 -2.49 10.05
CA ASN A 132 0.46 -2.30 9.46
C ASN A 132 -0.62 -2.12 10.52
N ASN A 133 -0.53 -2.84 11.64
CA ASN A 133 -1.55 -2.83 12.68
C ASN A 133 -1.17 -1.97 13.92
N PHE A 134 0.07 -1.47 14.00
CA PHE A 134 0.56 -0.70 15.16
C PHE A 134 -0.39 0.44 15.56
N LEU A 135 -0.80 1.28 14.61
CA LEU A 135 -1.65 2.44 14.91
C LEU A 135 -3.04 2.00 15.39
N ASP A 136 -3.58 0.92 14.84
CA ASP A 136 -4.89 0.39 15.22
C ASP A 136 -4.86 -0.18 16.63
N ILE A 137 -3.80 -0.91 16.98
CA ILE A 137 -3.61 -1.45 18.33
C ILE A 137 -3.39 -0.31 19.33
N LEU A 138 -2.53 0.65 19.00
CA LEU A 138 -2.27 1.83 19.84
C LEU A 138 -3.55 2.64 20.07
N ASN A 139 -4.37 2.86 19.04
CA ASN A 139 -5.62 3.62 19.18
C ASN A 139 -6.72 2.89 19.95
N ARG A 140 -6.65 1.56 20.06
CA ARG A 140 -7.56 0.76 20.89
C ARG A 140 -7.18 0.75 22.36
N SER A 141 -5.94 1.10 22.70
CA SER A 141 -5.48 1.13 24.08
C SER A 141 -6.13 2.29 24.85
N GLU A 142 -6.58 2.02 26.09
CA GLU A 142 -7.12 3.04 26.99
C GLU A 142 -6.04 4.02 27.45
N ASP A 143 -4.82 3.50 27.67
CA ASP A 143 -3.63 4.29 27.96
C ASP A 143 -2.56 4.06 26.89
N LYS A 144 -2.56 4.96 25.90
CA LYS A 144 -1.62 4.94 24.78
C LYS A 144 -0.17 5.06 25.22
N LEU A 145 0.10 5.82 26.27
CA LEU A 145 1.46 6.08 26.73
C LEU A 145 2.01 4.86 27.47
N THR A 146 1.22 4.27 28.37
CA THR A 146 1.61 3.03 29.06
C THR A 146 1.81 1.87 28.09
N SER A 147 0.99 1.81 27.02
CA SER A 147 1.19 0.84 25.94
C SER A 147 2.53 1.08 25.22
N LEU A 148 2.87 2.33 24.92
CA LEU A 148 4.14 2.66 24.28
C LEU A 148 5.35 2.35 25.18
N ILE A 149 5.23 2.58 26.50
CA ILE A 149 6.23 2.16 27.50
C ILE A 149 6.40 0.64 27.49
N THR A 150 5.29 -0.10 27.40
CA THR A 150 5.29 -1.58 27.41
C THR A 150 5.96 -2.15 26.16
N LEU A 151 5.76 -1.52 25.00
CA LEU A 151 6.47 -1.86 23.75
C LEU A 151 7.98 -1.54 23.87
N GLY A 152 8.29 -0.37 24.43
CA GLY A 152 9.66 0.12 24.53
C GLY A 152 10.20 0.71 23.22
N ALA A 153 11.21 1.58 23.35
CA ALA A 153 11.84 2.24 22.22
C ALA A 153 12.54 1.27 21.23
N PRO A 154 13.28 0.23 21.68
CA PRO A 154 14.00 -0.67 20.77
C PRO A 154 13.08 -1.48 19.86
N GLN A 155 11.98 -2.03 20.41
CA GLN A 155 11.01 -2.79 19.61
C GLN A 155 10.29 -1.88 18.62
N PHE A 156 10.00 -0.63 19.00
CA PHE A 156 9.43 0.34 18.07
C PHE A 156 10.35 0.60 16.88
N VAL A 157 11.65 0.80 17.12
CA VAL A 157 12.64 0.96 16.04
C VAL A 157 12.71 -0.31 15.19
N GLU A 158 12.65 -1.51 15.78
CA GLU A 158 12.61 -2.78 15.05
C GLU A 158 11.39 -2.88 14.13
N ILE A 159 10.21 -2.47 14.62
CA ILE A 159 9.00 -2.42 13.81
C ILE A 159 9.19 -1.44 12.65
N PHE A 160 9.82 -0.27 12.85
CA PHE A 160 9.87 0.81 11.84
C PHE A 160 11.24 1.05 11.18
N GLN A 161 12.20 0.11 11.26
CA GLN A 161 13.61 0.30 10.88
C GLN A 161 13.84 1.08 9.58
N ASN A 162 13.15 0.69 8.50
CA ASN A 162 13.33 1.32 7.18
C ASN A 162 12.57 2.64 7.05
N GLU A 163 11.32 2.70 7.51
CA GLU A 163 10.44 3.81 7.23
C GLU A 163 9.30 3.86 8.24
N ILE A 164 9.07 5.07 8.75
CA ILE A 164 7.89 5.46 9.51
C ILE A 164 7.11 6.47 8.68
N SER A 165 5.79 6.29 8.58
CA SER A 165 4.93 7.27 7.91
C SER A 165 4.82 8.54 8.76
N SER A 166 4.70 9.71 8.14
CA SER A 166 4.55 10.99 8.88
C SER A 166 3.33 10.98 9.78
N SER A 167 2.21 10.39 9.33
CA SER A 167 1.00 10.20 10.13
C SER A 167 1.24 9.38 11.39
N THR A 168 1.98 8.27 11.28
CA THR A 168 2.35 7.42 12.43
C THR A 168 3.26 8.18 13.39
N LEU A 169 4.28 8.87 12.86
CA LEU A 169 5.21 9.67 13.65
C LEU A 169 4.48 10.72 14.49
N VAL A 170 3.56 11.47 13.88
CA VAL A 170 2.80 12.53 14.56
C VAL A 170 1.93 11.97 15.67
N GLU A 171 1.22 10.86 15.42
CA GLU A 171 0.38 10.24 16.45
C GLU A 171 1.23 9.76 17.63
N VAL A 172 2.40 9.17 17.37
CA VAL A 172 3.35 8.76 18.42
C VAL A 172 3.86 9.99 19.19
N LEU A 173 4.23 11.08 18.53
CA LEU A 173 4.69 12.31 19.19
C LEU A 173 3.58 12.98 20.04
N LYS A 174 2.33 12.91 19.58
CA LYS A 174 1.16 13.36 20.37
C LYS A 174 0.95 12.50 21.61
N VAL A 175 1.11 11.17 21.49
CA VAL A 175 1.05 10.26 22.64
C VAL A 175 2.20 10.56 23.61
N LEU A 176 3.42 10.74 23.11
CA LEU A 176 4.55 11.11 23.96
C LEU A 176 4.28 12.43 24.69
N SER A 177 3.57 13.38 24.09
CA SER A 177 3.20 14.66 24.70
C SER A 177 2.23 14.55 25.88
N SER A 178 1.51 13.44 26.05
CA SER A 178 0.57 13.24 27.16
C SER A 178 1.24 12.85 28.48
N PHE A 179 2.56 12.69 28.51
CA PHE A 179 3.32 12.28 29.70
C PHE A 179 3.09 13.16 30.94
N ASP A 180 3.11 12.53 32.12
CA ASP A 180 3.04 13.25 33.40
C ASP A 180 4.36 13.97 33.69
N ARG A 181 4.28 15.28 33.91
CA ARG A 181 5.41 16.17 34.25
C ARG A 181 6.07 15.79 35.59
N ASN A 182 5.32 15.12 36.47
CA ASN A 182 5.80 14.76 37.80
C ASN A 182 6.48 13.39 37.85
N SER A 183 6.36 12.57 36.80
CA SER A 183 6.98 11.25 36.73
C SER A 183 8.37 11.34 36.09
N VAL A 184 9.41 11.00 36.85
CA VAL A 184 10.80 10.99 36.33
C VAL A 184 10.95 9.89 35.27
N ASP A 185 10.37 8.72 35.51
CA ASP A 185 10.44 7.58 34.59
C ASP A 185 9.83 7.91 33.22
N HIS A 186 8.72 8.65 33.20
CA HIS A 186 8.11 9.08 31.94
C HIS A 186 8.99 10.08 31.20
N ILE A 187 9.64 11.00 31.91
CA ILE A 187 10.54 11.99 31.28
C ILE A 187 11.71 11.26 30.63
N VAL A 188 12.37 10.36 31.36
CA VAL A 188 13.49 9.54 30.88
C VAL A 188 13.07 8.73 29.67
N PHE A 189 11.95 8.01 29.76
CA PHE A 189 11.41 7.21 28.65
C PHE A 189 11.16 8.05 27.40
N VAL A 190 10.49 9.21 27.53
CA VAL A 190 10.18 10.06 26.37
C VAL A 190 11.47 10.52 25.69
N SER A 191 12.49 10.92 26.46
CA SER A 191 13.76 11.33 25.88
C SER A 191 14.55 10.19 25.23
N GLU A 192 14.61 9.01 25.87
CA GLU A 192 15.25 7.83 25.27
C GLU A 192 14.53 7.42 23.98
N PHE A 193 13.19 7.43 24.00
CA PHE A 193 12.37 7.11 22.84
C PHE A 193 12.61 8.09 21.69
N LEU A 194 12.66 9.39 21.96
CA LEU A 194 13.00 10.40 20.95
C LEU A 194 14.44 10.23 20.42
N GLY A 195 15.38 9.80 21.27
CA GLY A 195 16.74 9.42 20.85
C GLY A 195 16.77 8.26 19.88
N GLU A 196 16.00 7.21 20.17
CA GLU A 196 15.92 6.00 19.35
C GLU A 196 15.17 6.22 18.02
N LEU A 197 14.19 7.13 17.98
CA LEU A 197 13.49 7.49 16.73
C LEU A 197 14.43 7.98 15.63
N ILE A 198 15.56 8.61 16.01
CA ILE A 198 16.56 9.13 15.07
C ILE A 198 17.26 7.99 14.31
N ASN A 199 17.30 6.78 14.87
CA ASN A 199 17.97 5.62 14.28
C ASN A 199 17.20 5.01 13.09
N ILE A 200 15.97 5.46 12.81
CA ILE A 200 15.17 4.99 11.67
C ILE A 200 15.75 5.55 10.35
N GLU A 201 15.98 4.70 9.35
CA GLU A 201 16.70 5.05 8.11
C GLU A 201 16.15 6.29 7.39
N ARG A 202 14.82 6.40 7.30
CA ARG A 202 14.13 7.51 6.61
C ARG A 202 13.59 8.58 7.55
N PHE A 203 14.01 8.60 8.82
CA PHE A 203 13.50 9.54 9.81
C PHE A 203 13.61 11.01 9.37
N SER A 204 14.77 11.43 8.88
CA SER A 204 15.00 12.81 8.43
C SER A 204 14.05 13.24 7.30
N ILE A 205 13.73 12.32 6.39
CA ILE A 205 12.79 12.59 5.29
C ILE A 205 11.38 12.67 5.84
N THR A 206 10.97 11.73 6.69
CA THR A 206 9.65 11.75 7.33
C THR A 206 9.43 13.04 8.12
N LEU A 207 10.45 13.51 8.84
CA LEU A 207 10.42 14.77 9.58
C LEU A 207 10.22 15.99 8.64
N SER A 208 10.80 15.95 7.44
CA SER A 208 10.64 17.02 6.45
C SER A 208 9.22 17.12 5.89
N PHE A 209 8.45 16.02 5.94
CA PHE A 209 7.06 15.98 5.50
C PHE A 209 6.06 16.48 6.54
N LEU A 210 6.50 16.79 7.76
CA LEU A 210 5.64 17.38 8.77
C LEU A 210 5.19 18.79 8.35
N SER A 211 3.89 19.04 8.46
CA SER A 211 3.29 20.36 8.30
C SER A 211 3.74 21.31 9.42
N SER A 212 3.54 22.62 9.22
CA SER A 212 3.88 23.62 10.24
C SER A 212 3.10 23.42 11.55
N GLU A 213 1.85 22.96 11.47
CA GLU A 213 1.04 22.65 12.65
C GLU A 213 1.60 21.44 13.41
N GLU A 214 2.00 20.39 12.69
CA GLU A 214 2.60 19.20 13.31
C GLU A 214 3.96 19.54 13.93
N LYS A 215 4.80 20.35 13.27
CA LYS A 215 6.06 20.82 13.85
C LYS A 215 5.85 21.59 15.15
N GLN A 216 4.79 22.40 15.24
CA GLN A 216 4.43 23.08 16.48
C GLN A 216 4.10 22.10 17.63
N THR A 217 3.51 20.94 17.33
CA THR A 217 3.29 19.90 18.35
C THR A 217 4.61 19.33 18.88
N VAL A 218 5.61 19.19 18.01
CA VAL A 218 6.95 18.75 18.39
C VAL A 218 7.65 19.82 19.23
N GLU A 219 7.58 21.09 18.83
CA GLU A 219 8.11 22.21 19.63
C GLU A 219 7.49 22.24 21.04
N SER A 220 6.17 22.11 21.14
CA SER A 220 5.47 22.09 22.42
C SER A 220 5.89 20.91 23.30
N LEU A 221 6.13 19.74 22.70
CA LEU A 221 6.69 18.57 23.40
C LEU A 221 8.07 18.90 23.99
N PHE A 222 8.97 19.46 23.19
CA PHE A 222 10.32 19.82 23.63
C PHE A 222 10.31 20.94 24.67
N GLU A 223 9.43 21.95 24.57
CA GLU A 223 9.26 22.98 25.60
C GLU A 223 8.76 22.38 26.92
N LYS A 224 7.80 21.45 26.84
CA LYS A 224 7.29 20.71 28.00
C LYS A 224 8.40 19.89 28.64
N LEU A 225 9.20 19.19 27.85
CA LEU A 225 10.33 18.37 28.32
C LEU A 225 11.42 19.24 28.97
N ASN A 226 11.83 20.33 28.31
CA ASN A 226 12.78 21.31 28.86
C ASN A 226 12.30 21.89 30.20
N SER A 227 11.02 22.27 30.30
CA SER A 227 10.45 22.80 31.54
C SER A 227 10.53 21.79 32.69
N CYS A 228 10.29 20.50 32.39
CA CYS A 228 10.38 19.44 33.40
C CYS A 228 11.84 19.17 33.78
N PHE A 229 12.76 19.22 32.81
CA PHE A 229 14.19 19.05 33.04
C PHE A 229 14.75 20.13 33.97
N ILE A 230 14.39 21.40 33.75
CA ILE A 230 14.81 22.52 34.61
C ILE A 230 14.33 22.31 36.06
N LEU A 231 13.07 21.89 36.22
CA LEU A 231 12.45 21.67 37.54
C LEU A 231 13.00 20.45 38.28
N LYS A 232 13.46 19.42 37.56
CA LYS A 232 13.94 18.13 38.12
C LYS A 232 15.41 17.85 37.86
N SER A 233 16.19 18.90 37.57
CA SER A 233 17.60 18.83 37.17
C SER A 233 18.52 18.09 38.15
N SER A 234 18.13 17.98 39.43
CA SER A 234 18.91 17.25 40.45
C SER A 234 18.68 15.73 40.40
N GLU A 235 17.46 15.27 40.13
CA GLU A 235 17.09 13.84 40.05
C GLU A 235 17.50 13.22 38.69
N LEU A 236 17.44 14.01 37.61
CA LEU A 236 17.80 13.55 36.26
C LEU A 236 19.32 13.42 36.05
N LYS A 237 20.13 14.22 36.74
CA LYS A 237 21.60 14.11 36.71
C LYS A 237 22.11 12.82 37.36
N GLU A 238 21.39 12.26 38.34
CA GLU A 238 21.72 10.95 38.92
C GLU A 238 21.48 9.79 37.94
N LEU A 239 20.63 10.00 36.93
CA LEU A 239 20.32 9.03 35.87
C LEU A 239 21.16 9.25 34.60
N CYS A 240 22.26 10.00 34.69
CA CYS A 240 23.17 10.28 33.57
C CYS A 240 22.49 11.01 32.38
N PHE A 241 21.45 11.80 32.67
CA PHE A 241 20.73 12.59 31.68
C PHE A 241 21.31 14.01 31.56
N ASP A 242 22.06 14.25 30.49
CA ASP A 242 22.78 15.51 30.25
C ASP A 242 21.97 16.50 29.40
N GLU A 243 22.05 17.81 29.71
CA GLU A 243 21.48 18.90 28.88
C GLU A 243 21.98 18.85 27.43
N ASP A 244 23.18 18.30 27.22
CA ASP A 244 23.80 18.12 25.92
C ASP A 244 23.00 17.14 25.05
N HIS A 245 22.40 16.10 25.64
CA HIS A 245 21.57 15.15 24.90
C HIS A 245 20.29 15.81 24.39
N LEU A 246 19.61 16.60 25.22
CA LEU A 246 18.40 17.31 24.84
C LEU A 246 18.66 18.40 23.79
N SER A 247 19.80 19.09 23.92
CA SER A 247 20.25 20.07 22.93
C SER A 247 20.59 19.43 21.58
N ALA A 248 21.26 18.27 21.59
CA ALA A 248 21.54 17.50 20.38
C ALA A 248 20.25 17.03 19.70
N LEU A 249 19.28 16.56 20.48
CA LEU A 249 17.97 16.13 19.99
C LEU A 249 17.22 17.29 19.32
N LYS A 250 17.24 18.47 19.93
CA LYS A 250 16.59 19.67 19.36
C LYS A 250 17.15 20.04 17.99
N ILE A 251 18.48 19.96 17.82
CA ILE A 251 19.17 20.20 16.54
C ILE A 251 18.71 19.20 15.47
N VAL A 252 18.63 17.91 15.80
CA VAL A 252 18.23 16.86 14.85
C VAL A 252 16.79 17.03 14.40
N TYR A 253 15.90 17.42 15.30
CA TYR A 253 14.50 17.69 14.99
C TYR A 253 14.28 19.03 14.26
N GLN A 254 15.35 19.78 13.95
CA GLN A 254 15.32 21.07 13.27
C GLN A 254 14.47 22.12 14.00
N LEU A 255 14.53 22.10 15.34
CA LEU A 255 13.80 23.00 16.25
C LEU A 255 14.72 24.01 16.97
#